data_AF-A0A0J1HXP0-F1
#
_entry.id   AF-A0A0J1HXP0-F1
#
_cell.length_a   1.000
_cell.length_b   1.000
_cell.length_c   1.000
_cell.angle_alpha   90.00
_cell.angle_beta   90.00
_cell.angle_gamma   90.00
#
_symmetry.space_group_name_H-M   'P 1'
#
loop_
_entity.id
_entity.type
_entity.pdbx_description
1 polymer ?
#
loop_
_entity_poly.entity_id
_entity_poly.type
_entity_poly.pdbx_seq_one_letter_code
_entity_poly.pdbx_strand_id
1 'polypeptide(L)'
;MEIVEKGIKEVHYSITSSAELNWEDENIALIRELVRKKEPFFITRDDDYGECFEMNFTKPISEEQNEEWIIDKVIEFYQTYGITELELWKTYGEHIAYAAGVRMVIQETDDGTYLDMREVYVGFSDDWNFLRQ
;
A
#
# COMPACT_ATOMS: atom_id res chain seq x y z
N MET A 1 31.90 9.91 4.59
CA MET A 1 30.84 9.80 5.60
C MET A 1 30.30 8.40 5.48
N GLU A 2 30.88 7.46 6.23
CA GLU A 2 30.38 6.08 6.30
C GLU A 2 29.08 6.11 7.10
N ILE A 3 27.97 5.74 6.45
CA ILE A 3 26.73 5.46 7.17
C ILE A 3 26.99 4.16 7.91
N VAL A 4 27.15 4.25 9.23
CA VAL A 4 27.21 3.07 10.08
C VAL A 4 25.83 2.41 9.99
N GLU A 5 25.73 1.28 9.29
CA GLU A 5 24.58 0.36 9.25
C GLU A 5 24.32 -0.24 10.65
N LYS A 6 24.06 0.59 11.65
CA LYS A 6 23.61 0.13 12.96
C LYS A 6 22.14 -0.26 12.87
N GLY A 7 21.93 -1.47 12.36
CA GLY A 7 20.84 -2.37 12.70
C GLY A 7 19.45 -1.86 12.38
N ILE A 8 19.14 -1.72 11.08
CA ILE A 8 17.74 -1.75 10.65
C ILE A 8 17.17 -3.10 11.10
N LYS A 9 16.16 -3.07 11.98
CA LYS A 9 15.56 -4.28 12.59
C LYS A 9 14.12 -4.49 12.19
N GLU A 10 13.50 -3.47 11.60
CA GLU A 10 12.10 -3.48 11.24
C GLU A 10 11.88 -2.79 9.90
N VAL A 11 10.82 -3.24 9.26
CA VAL A 11 10.26 -2.69 8.04
C VAL A 11 8.85 -2.20 8.36
N HIS A 12 8.56 -0.99 7.92
CA HIS A 12 7.24 -0.37 8.05
C HIS A 12 6.56 -0.43 6.70
N TYR A 13 5.32 -0.91 6.70
CA TYR A 13 4.47 -0.98 5.53
C TYR A 13 3.29 -0.04 5.69
N SER A 14 2.91 0.63 4.60
CA SER A 14 1.67 1.38 4.50
C SER A 14 0.89 0.88 3.30
N ILE A 15 -0.40 0.61 3.50
CA ILE A 15 -1.36 0.34 2.43
C ILE A 15 -2.32 1.52 2.42
N THR A 16 -2.38 2.26 1.33
CA THR A 16 -3.18 3.48 1.23
C THR A 16 -3.94 3.57 -0.08
N SER A 17 -5.04 4.31 -0.09
CA SER A 17 -5.74 4.71 -1.30
C SER A 17 -6.26 6.13 -1.11
N SER A 18 -5.79 7.08 -1.91
CA SER A 18 -6.07 8.51 -1.75
C SER A 18 -7.08 9.00 -2.77
N ALA A 19 -8.11 9.71 -2.33
CA ALA A 19 -9.09 10.35 -3.21
C ALA A 19 -8.48 11.44 -4.12
N GLU A 20 -7.29 11.95 -3.81
CA GLU A 20 -6.60 12.97 -4.58
C GLU A 20 -5.61 12.38 -5.61
N LEU A 21 -5.18 11.13 -5.43
CA LEU A 21 -4.16 10.46 -6.25
C LEU A 21 -4.64 9.18 -6.95
N ASN A 22 -5.85 8.70 -6.65
CA ASN A 22 -6.47 7.52 -7.28
C ASN A 22 -6.84 7.81 -8.75
N TRP A 23 -6.82 6.79 -9.60
CA TRP A 23 -7.24 6.92 -11.00
C TRP A 23 -8.68 6.45 -11.25
N GLU A 24 -9.29 5.76 -10.28
CA GLU A 24 -10.64 5.22 -10.38
C GLU A 24 -11.65 6.13 -9.66
N ASP A 25 -12.55 6.76 -10.42
CA ASP A 25 -13.58 7.68 -9.92
C ASP A 25 -14.47 7.05 -8.82
N GLU A 26 -14.71 5.74 -8.94
CA GLU A 26 -15.51 4.95 -8.00
C GLU A 26 -14.81 4.82 -6.64
N ASN A 27 -13.50 4.58 -6.63
CA ASN A 27 -12.70 4.59 -5.40
C ASN A 27 -12.70 5.99 -4.77
N ILE A 28 -12.53 7.05 -5.57
CA ILE A 28 -12.56 8.43 -5.09
C ILE A 28 -13.88 8.70 -4.37
N ALA A 29 -15.01 8.37 -5.00
CA ALA A 29 -16.33 8.56 -4.40
C ALA A 29 -16.50 7.78 -3.09
N LEU A 30 -16.11 6.50 -3.11
CA LEU A 30 -16.17 5.59 -1.96
C LEU A 30 -15.34 6.11 -0.78
N ILE A 31 -14.08 6.46 -0.99
CA ILE A 31 -13.16 6.94 0.05
C ILE A 31 -13.76 8.19 0.73
N ARG A 32 -14.20 9.17 -0.07
CA ARG A 32 -14.80 10.41 0.44
C ARG A 32 -16.06 10.12 1.25
N GLU A 33 -16.87 9.16 0.84
CA GLU A 33 -18.05 8.74 1.59
C GLU A 33 -17.68 8.12 2.95
N LEU A 34 -16.71 7.20 2.97
CA LEU A 34 -16.30 6.48 4.16
C LEU A 34 -15.57 7.39 5.18
N VAL A 35 -14.79 8.37 4.72
CA VAL A 35 -14.24 9.45 5.57
C VAL A 35 -15.35 10.25 6.23
N ARG A 36 -16.38 10.67 5.48
CA ARG A 36 -17.53 11.42 6.05
C ARG A 36 -18.30 10.61 7.09
N LYS A 37 -18.39 9.29 6.90
CA LYS A 37 -19.00 8.35 7.85
C LYS A 37 -18.12 8.05 9.06
N LYS A 38 -16.85 8.49 9.06
CA LYS A 38 -15.84 8.21 10.09
C LYS A 38 -15.63 6.71 10.27
N GLU A 39 -15.65 5.98 9.17
CA GLU A 39 -15.32 4.56 9.19
C GLU A 39 -13.85 4.36 9.60
N PRO A 40 -13.52 3.28 10.33
CA PRO A 40 -12.14 3.00 10.70
C PRO A 40 -11.22 2.96 9.49
N PHE A 41 -10.00 3.49 9.65
CA PHE A 41 -8.95 3.54 8.61
C PHE A 41 -9.19 4.54 7.47
N PHE A 42 -10.33 5.23 7.45
CA PHE A 42 -10.59 6.33 6.53
C PHE A 42 -10.34 7.66 7.23
N ILE A 43 -9.30 8.37 6.80
CA ILE A 43 -8.78 9.58 7.46
C ILE A 43 -8.60 10.72 6.45
N THR A 44 -8.42 11.93 6.96
CA THR A 44 -7.95 13.08 6.18
C THR A 44 -6.52 13.40 6.62
N ARG A 45 -5.56 13.31 5.69
CA ARG A 45 -4.18 13.72 5.88
C ARG A 45 -4.01 15.21 5.58
N ASP A 46 -3.02 15.82 6.23
CA ASP A 46 -2.66 17.24 6.02
C ASP A 46 -1.69 17.44 4.83
N ASP A 47 -1.38 16.38 4.08
CA ASP A 47 -0.52 16.40 2.90
C ASP A 47 -1.31 16.12 1.60
N ASP A 48 -0.59 15.98 0.49
CA ASP A 48 -1.16 15.82 -0.85
C ASP A 48 -2.01 14.54 -1.02
N TYR A 49 -2.00 13.61 -0.05
CA TYR A 49 -2.89 12.43 -0.07
C TYR A 49 -4.32 12.78 0.35
N GLY A 50 -4.55 13.86 1.10
CA GLY A 50 -5.89 14.30 1.50
C GLY A 50 -6.77 13.21 2.15
N GLU A 51 -8.02 13.08 1.70
CA GLU A 51 -8.94 12.03 2.15
C GLU A 51 -8.48 10.66 1.62
N CYS A 52 -8.21 9.71 2.52
CA CYS A 52 -7.64 8.42 2.14
C CYS A 52 -8.08 7.28 3.05
N PHE A 53 -8.02 6.07 2.51
CA PHE A 53 -7.82 4.85 3.29
C PHE A 53 -6.35 4.74 3.66
N GLU A 54 -6.03 4.39 4.91
CA GLU A 54 -4.66 4.11 5.34
C GLU A 54 -4.60 3.03 6.42
N MET A 55 -3.75 2.04 6.19
CA MET A 55 -3.43 1.00 7.17
C MET A 55 -1.92 0.74 7.22
N ASN A 56 -1.36 0.86 8.41
CA ASN A 56 0.08 0.76 8.64
C ASN A 56 0.43 -0.51 9.43
N PHE A 57 1.55 -1.13 9.09
CA PHE A 57 2.08 -2.32 9.74
C PHE A 57 3.57 -2.19 10.00
N THR A 58 4.04 -2.75 11.11
CA THR A 58 5.47 -2.89 11.38
C THR A 58 5.79 -4.37 11.52
N LYS A 59 6.82 -4.84 10.84
CA LYS A 59 7.32 -6.22 10.98
C LYS A 59 8.83 -6.21 11.24
N PRO A 60 9.33 -7.15 12.06
CA PRO A 60 10.77 -7.36 12.19
C PRO A 60 11.34 -7.83 10.86
N ILE A 61 12.57 -7.41 10.54
CA ILE A 61 13.30 -7.90 9.38
C ILE A 61 13.83 -9.30 9.69
N SER A 62 13.55 -10.26 8.82
CA SER A 62 14.13 -11.59 8.84
C SER A 62 14.90 -11.88 7.54
N GLU A 63 15.78 -12.88 7.56
CA GLU A 63 16.47 -13.36 6.35
C GLU A 63 15.52 -13.95 5.29
N GLU A 64 14.32 -14.37 5.71
CA GLU A 64 13.28 -14.98 4.87
C GLU A 64 12.04 -14.06 4.74
N GLN A 65 12.24 -12.74 4.68
CA GLN A 65 11.14 -11.77 4.63
C GLN A 65 10.18 -12.07 3.46
N ASN A 66 9.00 -12.65 3.71
CA ASN A 66 7.95 -12.87 2.71
C ASN A 66 6.89 -11.76 2.83
N GLU A 67 6.56 -11.11 1.71
CA GLU A 67 5.61 -10.00 1.64
C GLU A 67 4.26 -10.37 1.02
N GLU A 68 4.01 -11.65 0.70
CA GLU A 68 2.73 -12.15 0.18
C GLU A 68 1.53 -11.84 1.09
N TRP A 69 1.74 -11.74 2.40
CA TRP A 69 0.69 -11.37 3.34
C TRP A 69 0.04 -10.01 3.02
N ILE A 70 0.75 -9.13 2.28
CA ILE A 70 0.21 -7.85 1.83
C ILE A 70 -0.85 -8.06 0.74
N ILE A 71 -0.66 -9.05 -0.13
CA ILE A 71 -1.63 -9.42 -1.16
C ILE A 71 -2.92 -9.88 -0.50
N ASP A 72 -2.83 -10.71 0.55
CA ASP A 72 -4.01 -11.14 1.33
C ASP A 72 -4.75 -9.94 1.92
N LYS A 73 -4.02 -8.93 2.41
CA LYS A 73 -4.62 -7.69 2.93
C LYS A 73 -5.28 -6.85 1.85
N VAL A 74 -4.66 -6.72 0.68
CA VAL A 74 -5.27 -6.04 -0.47
C VAL A 74 -6.58 -6.71 -0.89
N ILE A 75 -6.60 -8.05 -0.95
CA ILE A 75 -7.82 -8.82 -1.26
C ILE A 75 -8.88 -8.61 -0.16
N GLU A 76 -8.49 -8.66 1.11
CA GLU A 76 -9.41 -8.41 2.25
C GLU A 76 -10.05 -7.03 2.16
N PHE A 77 -9.28 -5.98 1.85
CA PHE A 77 -9.81 -4.62 1.75
C PHE A 77 -10.73 -4.43 0.55
N TYR A 78 -10.39 -5.05 -0.58
CA TYR A 78 -11.28 -5.07 -1.73
C TYR A 78 -12.60 -5.77 -1.40
N GLN A 79 -12.57 -6.94 -0.74
CA GLN A 79 -13.80 -7.64 -0.34
C GLN A 79 -14.61 -6.88 0.71
N THR A 80 -13.95 -6.13 1.59
CA THR A 80 -14.60 -5.41 2.69
C THR A 80 -15.20 -4.08 2.24
N TYR A 81 -14.46 -3.31 1.46
CA TYR A 81 -14.78 -1.93 1.12
C TYR A 81 -15.10 -1.73 -0.36
N GLY A 82 -14.65 -2.62 -1.24
CA GLY A 82 -14.75 -2.44 -2.69
C GLY A 82 -13.65 -1.56 -3.27
N ILE A 83 -12.54 -1.30 -2.54
CA ILE A 83 -11.43 -0.50 -3.06
C ILE A 83 -10.65 -1.32 -4.08
N THR A 84 -10.57 -0.85 -5.32
CA THR A 84 -9.91 -1.55 -6.42
C THR A 84 -8.49 -1.08 -6.71
N GLU A 85 -8.09 0.10 -6.23
CA GLU A 85 -6.75 0.65 -6.43
C GLU A 85 -6.14 1.05 -5.09
N LEU A 86 -4.97 0.49 -4.79
CA LEU A 86 -4.22 0.70 -3.55
C LEU A 86 -2.75 0.96 -3.87
N GLU A 87 -2.12 1.85 -3.12
CA GLU A 87 -0.68 2.06 -3.11
C GLU A 87 -0.09 1.36 -1.88
N LEU A 88 0.97 0.59 -2.12
CA LEU A 88 1.77 -0.07 -1.13
C LEU A 88 3.07 0.69 -1.00
N TRP A 89 3.44 1.01 0.23
CA TRP A 89 4.71 1.64 0.55
C TRP A 89 5.42 0.81 1.60
N LYS A 90 6.75 0.72 1.51
CA LYS A 90 7.58 0.21 2.60
C LYS A 90 8.83 1.04 2.82
N THR A 91 9.23 1.16 4.09
CA THR A 91 10.45 1.82 4.52
C THR A 91 11.21 0.96 5.53
N TYR A 92 12.52 1.14 5.58
CA TYR A 92 13.41 0.39 6.46
C TYR A 92 13.96 1.30 7.56
N GLY A 93 13.54 1.08 8.81
CA GLY A 93 13.87 1.93 9.96
C GLY A 93 13.36 3.38 9.84
N GLU A 94 13.91 4.29 10.65
CA GLU A 94 13.49 5.71 10.70
C GLU A 94 13.86 6.53 9.45
N HIS A 95 14.68 5.99 8.54
CA HIS A 95 15.16 6.71 7.37
C HIS A 95 14.29 6.48 6.14
N ILE A 96 13.67 7.57 5.68
CA ILE A 96 12.77 7.68 4.52
C ILE A 96 13.47 7.41 3.17
N ALA A 97 14.81 7.32 3.15
CA ALA A 97 15.61 7.26 1.92
C ALA A 97 15.43 5.98 1.09
N TYR A 98 14.84 4.92 1.65
CA TYR A 98 14.58 3.65 0.97
C TYR A 98 13.09 3.32 0.91
N ALA A 99 12.25 4.32 0.66
CA ALA A 99 10.83 4.10 0.41
C ALA A 99 10.66 3.38 -0.93
N ALA A 100 10.18 2.14 -0.91
CA ALA A 100 9.75 1.43 -2.11
C ALA A 100 8.23 1.43 -2.17
N GLY A 101 7.68 1.95 -3.26
CA GLY A 101 6.27 2.02 -3.53
C GLY A 101 5.90 1.16 -4.73
N VAL A 102 4.71 0.55 -4.70
CA VAL A 102 4.04 -0.01 -5.88
C VAL A 102 2.54 0.24 -5.78
N ARG A 103 1.86 0.31 -6.92
CA ARG A 103 0.40 0.37 -6.98
C ARG A 103 -0.14 -1.00 -7.34
N MET A 104 -1.18 -1.43 -6.64
CA MET A 104 -1.94 -2.64 -6.91
C MET A 104 -3.33 -2.26 -7.40
N VAL A 105 -3.71 -2.80 -8.55
CA VAL A 105 -5.00 -2.55 -9.21
C VAL A 105 -5.73 -3.87 -9.38
N ILE A 106 -6.93 -3.97 -8.85
CA ILE A 106 -7.83 -5.09 -9.01
C ILE A 106 -8.75 -4.81 -10.19
N GLN A 107 -8.69 -5.68 -11.18
CA GLN A 107 -9.50 -5.59 -12.39
C GLN A 107 -10.54 -6.71 -12.37
N GLU A 108 -11.80 -6.32 -12.40
CA GLU A 108 -12.91 -7.24 -12.64
C GLU A 108 -13.17 -7.33 -14.14
N THR A 109 -13.20 -8.54 -14.65
CA THR A 109 -13.52 -8.84 -16.05
C THR A 109 -14.54 -9.98 -16.10
N ASP A 110 -15.15 -10.20 -17.26
CA ASP A 110 -16.06 -11.34 -17.47
C ASP A 110 -15.39 -12.70 -17.21
N ASP A 111 -14.05 -12.77 -17.37
CA ASP A 111 -13.25 -13.98 -17.20
C ASP A 111 -12.73 -14.17 -15.76
N GLY A 112 -12.93 -13.18 -14.88
CA GLY A 112 -12.56 -13.24 -13.47
C GLY A 112 -11.99 -11.94 -12.90
N THR A 113 -11.52 -12.03 -11.66
CA THR A 113 -10.86 -10.95 -10.93
C THR A 113 -9.35 -11.14 -10.98
N TYR A 114 -8.63 -10.11 -11.41
CA TYR A 114 -7.18 -10.13 -11.58
C TYR A 114 -6.52 -9.02 -10.76
N LEU A 115 -5.34 -9.31 -10.20
CA LEU A 115 -4.52 -8.33 -9.49
C LEU A 115 -3.32 -7.95 -10.36
N ASP A 116 -3.27 -6.68 -10.76
CA ASP A 116 -2.20 -6.07 -11.54
C ASP A 116 -1.31 -5.21 -10.64
N MET A 117 0.00 -5.23 -10.89
CA MET A 117 0.97 -4.43 -10.14
C MET A 117 1.64 -3.43 -11.07
N ARG A 118 1.57 -2.16 -10.70
CA ARG A 118 2.09 -1.04 -11.47
C ARG A 118 3.14 -0.32 -10.65
N GLU A 119 4.27 0.00 -11.27
CA GLU A 119 5.34 0.73 -10.62
C GLU A 119 4.91 2.19 -10.40
N VAL A 120 5.27 2.75 -9.24
CA VAL A 120 5.08 4.18 -8.93
C VAL A 120 6.43 4.89 -8.97
N TYR A 121 6.41 6.21 -8.74
CA TYR A 121 7.57 7.08 -8.94
C TYR A 121 8.83 6.69 -8.14
N VAL A 122 8.68 5.99 -7.02
CA VAL A 122 9.79 5.54 -6.16
C VAL A 122 9.60 4.07 -5.82
N GLY A 123 10.45 3.20 -6.38
CA GLY A 123 10.43 1.75 -6.15
C GLY A 123 10.09 0.94 -7.41
N PHE A 124 10.51 -0.32 -7.43
CA PHE A 124 10.22 -1.30 -8.46
C PHE A 124 9.49 -2.50 -7.87
N SER A 125 8.78 -3.26 -8.70
CA SER A 125 8.16 -4.52 -8.25
C SER A 125 9.20 -5.50 -7.67
N ASP A 126 10.43 -5.48 -8.18
CA ASP A 126 11.56 -6.29 -7.72
C ASP A 126 12.08 -5.88 -6.32
N ASP A 127 11.71 -4.71 -5.81
CA ASP A 127 12.01 -4.34 -4.42
C ASP A 127 11.16 -5.12 -3.42
N TRP A 128 10.08 -5.77 -3.88
CA TRP A 128 9.14 -6.52 -3.05
C TRP A 128 9.39 -8.02 -3.14
N ASN A 129 9.40 -8.69 -1.98
CA ASN A 129 9.58 -10.14 -1.89
C ASN A 129 8.23 -10.86 -1.87
N PHE A 130 7.45 -10.65 -2.93
CA PHE A 130 6.35 -11.52 -3.29
C PHE A 130 7.01 -12.75 -3.92
N LEU A 131 6.82 -13.96 -3.39
CA LEU A 131 7.49 -15.16 -3.91
C LEU A 131 7.22 -15.30 -5.41
N ARG A 132 8.20 -14.95 -6.25
CA ARG A 132 8.31 -15.52 -7.59
C ARG A 132 9.00 -16.86 -7.43
N GLN A 133 8.21 -17.94 -7.37
CA GLN A 133 8.71 -19.26 -7.78
C GLN A 133 8.80 -19.31 -9.30
#